data_AF-A0AAV6D2T7-F1
#
_entry.id   AF-A0AAV6D2T7-F1
#
_cell.length_a   1.000
_cell.length_b   1.000
_cell.length_c   1.000
_cell.angle_alpha   90.00
_cell.angle_beta   90.00
_cell.angle_gamma   90.00
#
_symmetry.space_group_name_H-M   'P 1'
#
loop_
_entity.id
_entity.type
_entity.pdbx_description
1 polymer ?
#
loop_
_entity_poly.entity_id
_entity_poly.type
_entity_poly.pdbx_seq_one_letter_code
_entity_poly.pdbx_strand_id
1 'polypeptide(L)'
;MDNATAPRRQTESRAELFSAIDADLAIVEDAQMASMPKSKSERALLVFGILLLLVGLSYGLADWRGNSAWEKYKREWEAKGEKFDFKDFVPKPVADDQNFALTPIIASSYEYILDKNGHRIIPQNTNVIDRLSLKIFDEYSSDNPTNGYWAIGRKTDLKAFQLYYRTLAAKTNEFPIASQPQSPAADVLLALSKYDSTIEELRVASRLPDSRFPLNYEADPPAIILLPHLAGLKYCSQVLQLRAVAELQNNQSDKALADVKLSLRLIDSIRIEPFLISHLVRIAMVQITLQPIWEGLTEHKWSDAQLAELNQELAKLDFLTDYEFSMRGERANSIAGVDHLRRKRDFQEMINIDSMDSDTSGIDRETPFSQQLAGIAYHLIPSSVFYQNELAIAQMHQQWTLQFVNIEQRLVLPEITTNFSNAIDKMRQHWSPNNILALIMLPAVGTTVRKYACAQSSVDMARVACALERYRLAHGEYPETLDVLVPQFIEKIPRDIIGGQPLHYRRTDDGKFLLYSVGWNETDDGGVIVFRKDSKTSIDNVQGDWVWKN
;
A
#
# COMPACT_ATOMS: atom_id res chain seq x y z
N MET A 1 85.82 -27.77 -80.66
CA MET A 1 85.97 -26.43 -80.07
C MET A 1 84.66 -25.72 -80.36
N ASP A 2 83.68 -25.89 -79.50
CA ASP A 2 83.47 -25.12 -78.26
C ASP A 2 82.55 -23.93 -78.59
N ASN A 3 81.50 -23.60 -77.85
CA ASN A 3 80.88 -24.20 -76.67
C ASN A 3 79.48 -23.57 -76.56
N ALA A 4 78.51 -24.34 -76.06
CA ALA A 4 77.15 -23.86 -75.80
C ALA A 4 77.12 -22.90 -74.59
N THR A 5 76.33 -21.83 -74.67
CA THR A 5 76.02 -20.95 -73.53
C THR A 5 74.56 -21.12 -73.13
N ALA A 6 74.35 -21.75 -71.97
CA ALA A 6 73.07 -21.93 -71.28
C ALA A 6 72.76 -20.73 -70.35
N PRO A 7 71.50 -20.50 -69.94
CA PRO A 7 71.08 -19.25 -69.30
C PRO A 7 71.29 -19.26 -67.77
N ARG A 8 72.14 -18.36 -67.25
CA ARG A 8 72.26 -18.00 -65.82
C ARG A 8 71.35 -16.80 -65.47
N ARG A 9 70.03 -16.99 -65.34
CA ARG A 9 69.14 -15.91 -64.86
C ARG A 9 68.01 -16.32 -63.91
N GLN A 10 68.01 -17.56 -63.42
CA GLN A 10 66.90 -18.07 -62.57
C GLN A 10 67.31 -18.41 -61.12
N THR A 11 68.60 -18.43 -60.80
CA THR A 11 69.10 -18.72 -59.44
C THR A 11 69.30 -17.46 -58.58
N GLU A 12 69.62 -16.31 -59.19
CA GLU A 12 69.79 -15.04 -58.45
C GLU A 12 68.45 -14.47 -57.95
N SER A 13 67.39 -14.56 -58.75
CA SER A 13 66.04 -14.09 -58.36
C SER A 13 65.44 -14.87 -57.19
N ARG A 14 65.78 -16.15 -57.01
CA ARG A 14 65.24 -16.96 -55.90
C ARG A 14 65.98 -16.66 -54.59
N ALA A 15 67.28 -16.40 -54.64
CA ALA A 15 68.07 -15.98 -53.48
C ALA A 15 67.69 -14.57 -53.00
N GLU A 16 67.44 -13.63 -53.92
CA GLU A 16 66.94 -12.29 -53.59
C GLU A 16 65.52 -12.33 -53.01
N LEU A 17 64.65 -13.21 -53.51
CA LEU A 17 63.29 -13.38 -52.97
C LEU A 17 63.28 -13.97 -51.55
N PHE A 18 64.14 -14.96 -51.27
CA PHE A 18 64.29 -15.51 -49.92
C PHE A 18 64.94 -14.49 -48.97
N SER A 19 65.93 -13.72 -49.42
CA SER A 19 66.52 -12.63 -48.64
C SER A 19 65.52 -11.52 -48.32
N ALA A 20 64.59 -11.21 -49.23
CA ALA A 20 63.55 -10.21 -49.00
C ALA A 20 62.47 -10.72 -48.03
N ILE A 21 62.08 -11.99 -48.13
CA ILE A 21 61.14 -12.63 -47.20
C ILE A 21 61.75 -12.75 -45.79
N ASP A 22 63.02 -13.11 -45.66
CA ASP A 22 63.72 -13.15 -44.37
C ASP A 22 63.91 -11.75 -43.77
N ALA A 23 64.13 -10.72 -44.60
CA ALA A 23 64.19 -9.34 -44.15
C ALA A 23 62.82 -8.82 -43.67
N ASP A 24 61.74 -9.16 -44.38
CA ASP A 24 60.38 -8.79 -43.97
C ASP A 24 59.92 -9.58 -42.72
N LEU A 25 60.30 -10.86 -42.58
CA LEU A 25 60.07 -11.62 -41.35
C LEU A 25 60.85 -11.02 -40.17
N ALA A 26 62.10 -10.62 -40.38
CA ALA A 26 62.91 -9.97 -39.36
C ALA A 26 62.34 -8.60 -38.96
N ILE A 27 61.78 -7.83 -39.89
CA ILE A 27 61.12 -6.55 -39.60
C ILE A 27 59.81 -6.77 -38.82
N VAL A 28 59.06 -7.83 -39.13
CA VAL A 28 57.84 -8.20 -38.38
C VAL A 28 58.18 -8.76 -36.99
N GLU A 29 59.24 -9.56 -36.86
CA GLU A 29 59.75 -10.05 -35.57
C GLU A 29 60.34 -8.91 -34.71
N ASP A 30 61.10 -7.99 -35.31
CA ASP A 30 61.63 -6.80 -34.62
C ASP A 30 60.52 -5.81 -34.25
N ALA A 31 59.46 -5.67 -35.06
CA ALA A 31 58.29 -4.88 -34.72
C ALA A 31 57.45 -5.53 -33.60
N GLN A 32 57.33 -6.87 -33.59
CA GLN A 32 56.70 -7.60 -32.49
C GLN A 32 57.53 -7.53 -31.19
N MET A 33 58.86 -7.66 -31.27
CA MET A 33 59.78 -7.51 -30.13
C MET A 33 59.91 -6.07 -29.62
N ALA A 34 59.75 -5.07 -30.48
CA ALA A 34 59.74 -3.66 -30.10
C ALA A 34 58.45 -3.22 -29.39
N SER A 35 57.34 -3.96 -29.59
CA SER A 35 56.04 -3.70 -28.97
C SER A 35 55.81 -4.40 -27.64
N MET A 36 56.68 -5.35 -27.26
CA MET A 36 56.56 -6.06 -25.99
C MET A 36 57.10 -5.23 -24.82
N PRO A 37 56.37 -5.13 -23.70
CA PRO A 37 56.79 -4.38 -22.53
C PRO A 37 58.15 -4.89 -22.00
N LYS A 38 59.14 -3.99 -22.03
CA LYS A 38 60.56 -4.25 -21.77
C LYS A 38 60.89 -4.24 -20.28
N SER A 39 60.11 -3.53 -19.47
CA SER A 39 60.26 -3.45 -18.01
C SER A 39 59.16 -4.20 -17.25
N LYS A 40 59.44 -4.58 -15.99
CA LYS A 40 58.44 -5.19 -15.09
C LYS A 40 57.22 -4.29 -14.88
N SER A 41 57.43 -2.96 -14.84
CA SER A 41 56.36 -1.96 -14.71
C SER A 41 55.50 -1.85 -15.97
N GLU A 42 56.07 -1.91 -17.17
CA GLU A 42 55.30 -1.92 -18.42
C GLU A 42 54.46 -3.19 -18.56
N ARG A 43 54.98 -4.35 -18.13
CA ARG A 43 54.21 -5.62 -18.09
C ARG A 43 53.05 -5.53 -17.11
N ALA A 44 53.29 -4.94 -15.93
CA ALA A 44 52.25 -4.74 -14.93
C ALA A 44 51.15 -3.78 -15.42
N LEU A 45 51.52 -2.68 -16.10
CA LEU A 45 50.56 -1.75 -16.70
C LEU A 45 49.74 -2.39 -17.82
N LEU A 46 50.36 -3.20 -18.68
CA LEU A 46 49.65 -3.94 -19.73
C LEU A 46 48.64 -4.93 -19.15
N VAL A 47 49.07 -5.73 -18.15
CA VAL A 47 48.17 -6.68 -17.45
C VAL A 47 47.03 -5.94 -16.77
N PHE A 48 47.32 -4.81 -16.11
CA PHE A 48 46.31 -3.97 -15.48
C PHE A 48 45.31 -3.41 -16.51
N GLY A 49 45.78 -2.93 -17.67
CA GLY A 49 44.93 -2.47 -18.77
C GLY A 49 44.02 -3.57 -19.33
N ILE A 50 44.55 -4.79 -19.51
CA ILE A 50 43.76 -5.95 -19.94
C ILE A 50 42.71 -6.31 -18.89
N LEU A 51 43.05 -6.29 -17.60
CA LEU A 51 42.10 -6.53 -16.51
C LEU A 51 40.98 -5.50 -16.50
N LEU A 52 41.28 -4.21 -16.65
CA LEU A 52 40.27 -3.15 -16.75
C LEU A 52 39.34 -3.35 -17.96
N LEU A 53 39.90 -3.75 -19.12
CA LEU A 53 39.11 -4.05 -20.31
C LEU A 53 38.18 -5.27 -20.09
N LEU A 54 38.69 -6.34 -19.47
CA LEU A 54 37.89 -7.52 -19.15
C LEU A 54 36.77 -7.19 -18.14
N VAL A 55 37.04 -6.35 -17.14
CA VAL A 55 36.01 -5.84 -16.22
C VAL A 55 34.96 -5.05 -16.98
N GLY A 56 35.36 -4.12 -17.85
CA GLY A 56 34.44 -3.32 -18.67
C GLY A 56 33.55 -4.18 -19.59
N LEU A 57 34.14 -5.17 -20.28
CA LEU A 57 33.39 -6.12 -21.11
C LEU A 57 32.43 -6.98 -20.28
N SER A 58 32.85 -7.43 -19.10
CA SER A 58 32.01 -8.20 -18.19
C SER A 58 30.82 -7.37 -17.70
N TYR A 59 31.03 -6.09 -17.39
CA TYR A 59 29.97 -5.14 -17.03
C TYR A 59 28.99 -4.94 -18.18
N GLY A 60 29.48 -4.64 -19.38
CA GLY A 60 28.64 -4.44 -20.55
C GLY A 60 27.81 -5.68 -20.89
N LEU A 61 28.39 -6.87 -20.80
CA LEU A 61 27.69 -8.14 -21.04
C LEU A 61 26.65 -8.43 -19.94
N ALA A 62 26.97 -8.17 -18.67
CA ALA A 62 26.04 -8.35 -17.56
C ALA A 62 24.85 -7.38 -17.67
N ASP A 63 25.11 -6.10 -17.96
CA ASP A 63 24.08 -5.07 -18.14
C ASP A 63 23.17 -5.39 -19.32
N TRP A 64 23.74 -5.83 -20.45
CA TRP A 64 22.96 -6.27 -21.61
C TRP A 64 22.07 -7.48 -21.28
N ARG A 65 22.61 -8.49 -20.57
CA ARG A 65 21.84 -9.68 -20.17
C ARG A 65 20.72 -9.32 -19.18
N GLY A 66 21.01 -8.50 -18.17
CA GLY A 66 20.05 -8.06 -17.17
C GLY A 66 18.91 -7.28 -17.82
N ASN A 67 19.23 -6.28 -18.62
CA ASN A 67 18.24 -5.49 -19.36
C ASN A 67 17.40 -6.36 -20.30
N SER A 68 18.05 -7.24 -21.07
CA SER A 68 17.34 -8.13 -22.01
C SER A 68 16.39 -9.09 -21.30
N ALA A 69 16.77 -9.60 -20.12
CA ALA A 69 15.92 -10.48 -19.31
C ALA A 69 14.70 -9.72 -18.76
N TRP A 70 14.91 -8.51 -18.22
CA TRP A 70 13.84 -7.65 -17.74
C TRP A 70 12.86 -7.27 -18.87
N GLU A 71 13.37 -6.74 -19.99
CA GLU A 71 12.56 -6.33 -21.14
C GLU A 71 11.85 -7.50 -21.81
N LYS A 72 12.43 -8.70 -21.79
CA LYS A 72 11.75 -9.91 -22.25
C LYS A 72 10.56 -10.24 -21.34
N TYR A 73 10.79 -10.28 -20.03
CA TYR A 73 9.73 -10.57 -19.05
C TYR A 73 8.59 -9.54 -19.13
N LYS A 74 8.93 -8.25 -19.15
CA LYS A 74 7.97 -7.15 -19.26
C LYS A 74 7.09 -7.31 -20.49
N ARG A 75 7.68 -7.46 -21.68
CA ARG A 75 6.93 -7.64 -22.94
C ARG A 75 6.04 -8.90 -22.94
N GLU A 76 6.54 -10.01 -22.39
CA GLU A 76 5.76 -11.25 -22.30
C GLU A 76 4.49 -11.10 -21.44
N TRP A 77 4.56 -10.31 -20.37
CA TRP A 77 3.42 -10.07 -19.48
C TRP A 77 2.53 -8.91 -19.94
N GLU A 78 3.09 -7.87 -20.56
CA GLU A 78 2.31 -6.82 -21.23
C GLU A 78 1.45 -7.38 -22.37
N ALA A 79 1.96 -8.37 -23.11
CA ALA A 79 1.18 -9.10 -24.10
C ALA A 79 -0.01 -9.88 -23.50
N LYS A 80 0.01 -10.14 -22.18
CA LYS A 80 -1.09 -10.76 -21.42
C LYS A 80 -1.98 -9.71 -20.71
N GLY A 81 -1.73 -8.43 -20.93
CA GLY A 81 -2.51 -7.32 -20.36
C GLY A 81 -1.96 -6.74 -19.05
N GLU A 82 -0.85 -7.26 -18.52
CA GLU A 82 -0.22 -6.68 -17.32
C GLU A 82 0.43 -5.33 -17.62
N LYS A 83 0.53 -4.50 -16.57
CA LYS A 83 1.16 -3.18 -16.62
C LYS A 83 2.27 -3.07 -15.59
N PHE A 84 3.37 -2.42 -15.98
CA PHE A 84 4.56 -2.26 -15.14
C PHE A 84 5.00 -0.80 -15.01
N ASP A 85 4.50 0.10 -15.86
CA ASP A 85 4.73 1.53 -15.72
C ASP A 85 3.74 2.08 -14.69
N PHE A 86 4.23 2.85 -13.72
CA PHE A 86 3.38 3.51 -12.72
C PHE A 86 2.32 4.40 -13.36
N LYS A 87 2.62 4.99 -14.53
CA LYS A 87 1.70 5.86 -15.28
C LYS A 87 0.40 5.17 -15.71
N ASP A 88 0.45 3.85 -15.93
CA ASP A 88 -0.76 3.07 -16.27
C ASP A 88 -1.75 2.97 -15.09
N PHE A 89 -1.30 3.26 -13.86
CA PHE A 89 -2.12 3.22 -12.65
C PHE A 89 -2.54 4.62 -12.16
N VAL A 90 -2.10 5.68 -12.83
CA VAL A 90 -2.48 7.05 -12.46
C VAL A 90 -3.98 7.26 -12.73
N PRO A 91 -4.74 7.76 -11.75
CA PRO A 91 -6.16 8.09 -11.94
C PRO A 91 -6.37 9.05 -13.10
N LYS A 92 -7.37 8.76 -13.94
CA LYS A 92 -7.77 9.64 -15.04
C LYS A 92 -8.16 11.03 -14.50
N PRO A 93 -7.80 12.12 -15.19
CA PRO A 93 -8.22 13.46 -14.81
C PRO A 93 -9.75 13.58 -14.67
N VAL A 94 -10.18 14.38 -13.70
CA VAL A 94 -11.58 14.68 -13.40
C VAL A 94 -11.77 16.19 -13.57
N ALA A 95 -12.90 16.63 -14.12
CA ALA A 95 -13.21 18.05 -14.23
C ALA A 95 -13.36 18.69 -12.83
N ASP A 96 -12.83 19.89 -12.64
CA ASP A 96 -12.74 20.52 -11.33
C ASP A 96 -14.10 20.68 -10.63
N ASP A 97 -15.16 20.97 -11.40
CA ASP A 97 -16.55 21.12 -10.91
C ASP A 97 -17.23 19.80 -10.53
N GLN A 98 -16.65 18.66 -10.93
CA GLN A 98 -17.11 17.31 -10.60
C GLN A 98 -16.21 16.62 -9.55
N ASN A 99 -15.09 17.23 -9.17
CA ASN A 99 -14.07 16.61 -8.34
C ASN A 99 -14.23 16.95 -6.85
N PHE A 100 -14.68 15.97 -6.06
CA PHE A 100 -14.78 16.08 -4.61
C PHE A 100 -13.48 16.55 -3.94
N ALA A 101 -12.34 16.05 -4.41
CA ALA A 101 -11.04 16.33 -3.80
C ALA A 101 -10.58 17.78 -3.98
N LEU A 102 -11.15 18.53 -4.92
CA LEU A 102 -10.83 19.94 -5.19
C LEU A 102 -11.81 20.91 -4.52
N THR A 103 -12.80 20.42 -3.78
CA THR A 103 -13.67 21.30 -3.00
C THR A 103 -12.87 22.00 -1.90
N PRO A 104 -13.20 23.27 -1.53
CA PRO A 104 -12.42 24.04 -0.56
C PRO A 104 -12.22 23.32 0.78
N ILE A 105 -13.24 22.57 1.24
CA ILE A 105 -13.13 21.80 2.48
C ILE A 105 -12.10 20.68 2.39
N ILE A 106 -12.06 19.92 1.28
CA ILE A 106 -11.06 18.85 1.10
C ILE A 106 -9.68 19.43 0.80
N ALA A 107 -9.61 20.50 0.02
CA ALA A 107 -8.36 21.16 -0.35
C ALA A 107 -7.55 21.65 0.86
N SER A 108 -8.25 22.08 1.92
CA SER A 108 -7.61 22.48 3.17
C SER A 108 -6.68 21.42 3.78
N SER A 109 -6.92 20.12 3.50
CA SER A 109 -6.09 19.00 4.01
C SER A 109 -4.75 18.82 3.31
N TYR A 110 -4.48 19.58 2.24
CA TYR A 110 -3.23 19.47 1.50
C TYR A 110 -2.64 20.81 1.04
N GLU A 111 -3.43 21.88 0.90
CA GLU A 111 -2.98 23.20 0.42
C GLU A 111 -1.95 23.89 1.33
N TYR A 112 -1.80 23.45 2.58
CA TYR A 112 -0.75 23.94 3.48
C TYR A 112 0.65 23.49 3.00
N ILE A 113 0.75 22.38 2.25
CA ILE A 113 2.01 21.81 1.80
C ILE A 113 2.08 21.54 0.29
N LEU A 114 0.96 21.47 -0.42
CA LEU A 114 0.90 21.20 -1.87
C LEU A 114 0.29 22.36 -2.65
N ASP A 115 0.87 22.69 -3.80
CA ASP A 115 0.24 23.56 -4.79
C ASP A 115 -0.87 22.81 -5.56
N LYS A 116 -1.61 23.52 -6.43
CA LYS A 116 -2.70 22.95 -7.24
C LYS A 116 -2.27 21.81 -8.20
N ASN A 117 -0.96 21.64 -8.42
CA ASN A 117 -0.39 20.59 -9.27
C ASN A 117 0.27 19.49 -8.42
N GLY A 118 0.19 19.56 -7.09
CA GLY A 118 0.76 18.58 -6.16
C GLY A 118 2.23 18.77 -5.84
N HIS A 119 2.84 19.91 -6.21
CA HIS A 119 4.23 20.20 -5.82
C HIS A 119 4.32 20.72 -4.40
N ARG A 120 5.40 20.35 -3.69
CA ARG A 120 5.66 20.82 -2.33
C ARG A 120 5.86 22.35 -2.31
N ILE A 121 5.12 23.03 -1.45
CA ILE A 121 5.26 24.46 -1.17
C ILE A 121 6.34 24.65 -0.10
N ILE A 122 7.38 25.44 -0.42
CA ILE A 122 8.49 25.74 0.48
C ILE A 122 8.71 27.27 0.52
N PRO A 123 8.60 27.93 1.69
CA PRO A 123 8.10 27.37 2.96
C PRO A 123 6.61 26.99 2.86
N GLN A 124 6.13 26.13 3.77
CA GLN A 124 4.73 25.74 3.84
C GLN A 124 3.79 26.95 3.97
N ASN A 125 2.59 26.84 3.42
CA ASN A 125 1.59 27.89 3.49
C ASN A 125 0.90 27.91 4.86
N THR A 126 1.38 28.79 5.74
CA THR A 126 0.87 28.93 7.11
C THR A 126 -0.48 29.66 7.21
N ASN A 127 -1.02 30.16 6.09
CA ASN A 127 -2.34 30.80 6.05
C ASN A 127 -3.49 29.81 5.84
N VAL A 128 -3.17 28.54 5.56
CA VAL A 128 -4.16 27.46 5.40
C VAL A 128 -4.27 26.71 6.72
N ILE A 129 -5.50 26.54 7.20
CA ILE A 129 -5.81 25.67 8.33
C ILE A 129 -6.39 24.39 7.75
N ASP A 130 -5.82 23.23 8.11
CA ASP A 130 -6.39 21.93 7.76
C ASP A 130 -7.73 21.73 8.48
N ARG A 131 -8.83 21.90 7.73
CA ARG A 131 -10.18 21.79 8.25
C ARG A 131 -10.61 20.32 8.39
N LEU A 132 -9.83 19.35 7.88
CA LEU A 132 -10.06 17.92 8.07
C LEU A 132 -9.30 17.36 9.27
N SER A 133 -8.48 18.17 9.96
CA SER A 133 -7.81 17.81 11.22
C SER A 133 -8.81 17.79 12.40
N LEU A 134 -9.89 17.02 12.26
CA LEU A 134 -10.98 16.93 13.24
C LEU A 134 -10.58 15.99 14.38
N LYS A 135 -9.90 16.53 15.39
CA LYS A 135 -9.46 15.74 16.55
C LYS A 135 -10.62 15.56 17.55
N ILE A 136 -10.83 14.33 18.03
CA ILE A 136 -11.77 14.04 19.14
C ILE A 136 -11.13 14.17 20.53
N PHE A 137 -9.80 14.32 20.57
CA PHE A 137 -8.99 14.47 21.77
C PHE A 137 -8.04 15.68 21.63
N ASP A 138 -7.70 16.31 22.75
CA ASP A 138 -6.57 17.23 22.91
C ASP A 138 -5.25 16.53 22.52
N GLU A 139 -4.37 17.30 21.88
CA GLU A 139 -3.04 16.90 21.41
C GLU A 139 -2.12 16.35 22.52
N TYR A 140 -2.33 16.74 23.77
CA TYR A 140 -1.51 16.32 24.91
C TYR A 140 -2.15 15.25 25.80
N SER A 141 -3.29 14.67 25.39
CA SER A 141 -4.00 13.72 26.24
C SER A 141 -3.38 12.31 26.21
N SER A 142 -3.07 11.78 27.40
CA SER A 142 -2.53 10.42 27.57
C SER A 142 -3.59 9.37 27.95
N ASP A 143 -4.71 9.79 28.54
CA ASP A 143 -5.79 8.91 29.03
C ASP A 143 -7.09 9.16 28.24
N ASN A 144 -7.10 8.68 26.99
CA ASN A 144 -8.24 8.87 26.08
C ASN A 144 -9.32 7.79 26.27
N PRO A 145 -10.61 8.17 26.29
CA PRO A 145 -11.73 7.23 26.22
C PRO A 145 -11.65 6.26 25.03
N THR A 146 -12.23 5.07 25.20
CA THR A 146 -12.28 4.06 24.13
C THR A 146 -13.42 4.32 23.16
N ASN A 147 -13.13 4.33 21.86
CA ASN A 147 -14.11 4.42 20.78
C ASN A 147 -15.00 3.17 20.62
N GLY A 148 -14.96 2.21 21.55
CA GLY A 148 -15.55 0.89 21.35
C GLY A 148 -14.66 0.02 20.46
N TYR A 149 -15.08 -1.24 20.28
CA TYR A 149 -14.48 -2.17 19.33
C TYR A 149 -15.47 -3.29 19.00
N TRP A 150 -16.18 -3.11 17.88
CA TRP A 150 -17.28 -3.98 17.44
C TRP A 150 -16.84 -5.44 17.28
N ALA A 151 -15.60 -5.68 16.82
CA ALA A 151 -15.08 -7.01 16.55
C ALA A 151 -14.93 -7.86 17.83
N ILE A 152 -14.94 -7.26 19.02
CA ILE A 152 -14.99 -7.97 20.31
C ILE A 152 -16.29 -7.72 21.09
N GLY A 153 -17.30 -7.13 20.43
CA GLY A 153 -18.58 -6.79 21.05
C GLY A 153 -18.50 -5.67 22.10
N ARG A 154 -17.54 -4.74 21.98
CA ARG A 154 -17.37 -3.64 22.93
C ARG A 154 -18.03 -2.37 22.39
N LYS A 155 -19.02 -1.85 23.12
CA LYS A 155 -19.66 -0.55 22.85
C LYS A 155 -18.76 0.63 23.20
N THR A 156 -18.94 1.76 22.52
CA THR A 156 -18.35 3.05 22.84
C THR A 156 -18.90 3.54 24.19
N ASP A 157 -18.00 3.94 25.09
CA ASP A 157 -18.39 4.45 26.40
C ASP A 157 -18.58 5.98 26.35
N LEU A 158 -19.79 6.42 25.98
CA LEU A 158 -20.10 7.85 25.93
C LEU A 158 -20.03 8.54 27.30
N LYS A 159 -20.15 7.81 28.42
CA LYS A 159 -19.96 8.39 29.76
C LYS A 159 -18.50 8.77 29.98
N ALA A 160 -17.57 7.92 29.54
CA ALA A 160 -16.15 8.25 29.56
C ALA A 160 -15.83 9.47 28.69
N PHE A 161 -16.44 9.59 27.50
CA PHE A 161 -16.31 10.78 26.66
C PHE A 161 -16.90 12.05 27.29
N GLN A 162 -18.09 11.95 27.89
CA GLN A 162 -18.67 13.07 28.62
C GLN A 162 -17.75 13.54 29.75
N LEU A 163 -17.25 12.61 30.57
CA LEU A 163 -16.31 12.93 31.63
C LEU A 163 -15.03 13.57 31.09
N TYR A 164 -14.49 13.05 29.98
CA TYR A 164 -13.34 13.58 29.30
C TYR A 164 -13.54 15.05 28.88
N TYR A 165 -14.58 15.35 28.09
CA TYR A 165 -14.82 16.72 27.61
C TYR A 165 -15.07 17.70 28.75
N ARG A 166 -15.79 17.29 29.80
CA ARG A 166 -16.02 18.15 30.97
C ARG A 166 -14.74 18.39 31.79
N THR A 167 -13.88 17.37 31.90
CA THR A 167 -12.57 17.51 32.58
C THR A 167 -11.63 18.39 31.78
N LEU A 168 -11.63 18.25 30.45
CA LEU A 168 -10.84 19.07 29.55
C LEU A 168 -11.30 20.53 29.56
N ALA A 169 -12.62 20.77 29.60
CA ALA A 169 -13.21 22.11 29.69
C ALA A 169 -12.87 22.87 30.99
N ALA A 170 -12.42 22.17 32.04
CA ALA A 170 -11.90 22.80 33.25
C ALA A 170 -10.50 23.41 33.07
N LYS A 171 -9.79 23.02 32.00
CA LYS A 171 -8.41 23.44 31.69
C LYS A 171 -8.29 24.21 30.38
N THR A 172 -9.22 24.00 29.45
CA THR A 172 -9.18 24.56 28.10
C THR A 172 -10.58 24.98 27.65
N ASN A 173 -10.64 25.71 26.54
CA ASN A 173 -11.90 26.11 25.90
C ASN A 173 -12.11 25.37 24.58
N GLU A 174 -11.44 24.22 24.39
CA GLU A 174 -11.32 23.56 23.09
C GLU A 174 -12.63 22.96 22.58
N PHE A 175 -13.45 22.41 23.49
CA PHE A 175 -14.74 21.82 23.19
C PHE A 175 -15.84 22.53 23.98
N PRO A 176 -16.96 22.91 23.34
CA PRO A 176 -18.10 23.49 24.05
C PRO A 176 -18.74 22.46 24.98
N ILE A 177 -19.17 22.92 26.17
CA ILE A 177 -19.89 22.11 27.15
C ILE A 177 -21.12 22.85 27.67
N ALA A 178 -22.16 22.13 28.05
CA ALA A 178 -23.31 22.69 28.73
C ALA A 178 -22.93 23.06 30.17
N SER A 179 -23.54 24.12 30.73
CA SER A 179 -23.26 24.55 32.11
C SER A 179 -23.56 23.46 33.14
N GLN A 180 -24.56 22.61 32.87
CA GLN A 180 -24.88 21.42 33.67
C GLN A 180 -24.76 20.17 32.80
N PRO A 181 -24.33 19.02 33.36
CA PRO A 181 -24.29 17.76 32.61
C PRO A 181 -25.65 17.36 32.05
N GLN A 182 -25.70 17.06 30.75
CA GLN A 182 -26.87 16.45 30.10
C GLN A 182 -26.71 14.92 30.06
N SER A 183 -27.43 14.24 29.15
CA SER A 183 -27.11 12.84 28.86
C SER A 183 -25.70 12.74 28.25
N PRO A 184 -24.98 11.62 28.42
CA PRO A 184 -23.66 11.44 27.81
C PRO A 184 -23.65 11.68 26.31
N ALA A 185 -24.67 11.18 25.61
CA ALA A 185 -24.86 11.40 24.19
C ALA A 185 -25.04 12.88 23.83
N ALA A 186 -25.89 13.61 24.56
CA ALA A 186 -26.11 15.04 24.31
C ALA A 186 -24.86 15.89 24.57
N ASP A 187 -24.13 15.62 25.65
CA ASP A 187 -22.89 16.34 25.96
C ASP A 187 -21.78 16.04 24.92
N VAL A 188 -21.67 14.80 24.44
CA VAL A 188 -20.71 14.45 23.37
C VAL A 188 -21.09 15.12 22.05
N LEU A 189 -22.37 15.14 21.66
CA LEU A 189 -22.81 15.85 20.47
C LEU A 189 -22.59 17.36 20.58
N LEU A 190 -22.82 17.92 21.77
CA LEU A 190 -22.51 19.33 22.03
C LEU A 190 -21.01 19.58 21.86
N ALA A 191 -20.13 18.77 22.46
CA ALA A 191 -18.68 18.92 22.28
C ALA A 191 -18.27 18.86 20.80
N LEU A 192 -18.81 17.92 20.04
CA LEU A 192 -18.50 17.75 18.61
C LEU A 192 -19.19 18.77 17.70
N SER A 193 -20.14 19.57 18.21
CA SER A 193 -20.84 20.61 17.43
C SER A 193 -19.90 21.70 16.89
N LYS A 194 -18.70 21.85 17.48
CA LYS A 194 -17.63 22.70 16.91
C LYS A 194 -17.27 22.33 15.46
N TYR A 195 -17.58 21.11 15.03
CA TYR A 195 -17.32 20.60 13.69
C TYR A 195 -18.56 20.58 12.78
N ASP A 196 -19.74 21.02 13.26
CA ASP A 196 -20.99 20.91 12.49
C ASP A 196 -20.90 21.61 11.13
N SER A 197 -20.40 22.84 11.09
CA SER A 197 -20.24 23.57 9.82
C SER A 197 -19.32 22.85 8.83
N THR A 198 -18.24 22.24 9.34
CA THR A 198 -17.30 21.48 8.50
C THR A 198 -17.96 20.21 7.97
N ILE A 199 -18.70 19.48 8.82
CA ILE A 199 -19.34 18.23 8.41
C ILE A 199 -20.49 18.47 7.45
N GLU A 200 -21.26 19.54 7.61
CA GLU A 200 -22.30 19.90 6.63
C GLU A 200 -21.70 20.29 5.27
N GLU A 201 -20.60 21.04 5.25
CA GLU A 201 -19.89 21.35 4.01
C GLU A 201 -19.34 20.08 3.34
N LEU A 202 -18.75 19.15 4.11
CA LEU A 202 -18.35 17.83 3.63
C LEU A 202 -19.53 17.05 3.05
N ARG A 203 -20.71 17.09 3.68
CA ARG A 203 -21.91 16.40 3.21
C ARG A 203 -22.47 16.99 1.91
N VAL A 204 -22.29 18.30 1.69
CA VAL A 204 -22.62 18.93 0.41
C VAL A 204 -21.59 18.55 -0.66
N ALA A 205 -20.30 18.65 -0.34
CA ALA A 205 -19.21 18.29 -1.24
C ALA A 205 -19.27 16.82 -1.68
N SER A 206 -19.64 15.91 -0.77
CA SER A 206 -19.68 14.46 -1.00
C SER A 206 -20.68 14.01 -2.07
N ARG A 207 -21.57 14.92 -2.50
CA ARG A 207 -22.49 14.72 -3.62
C ARG A 207 -21.80 14.73 -4.99
N LEU A 208 -20.57 15.26 -5.06
CA LEU A 208 -19.78 15.21 -6.28
C LEU A 208 -19.39 13.75 -6.59
N PRO A 209 -19.57 13.31 -7.85
CA PRO A 209 -19.49 11.88 -8.19
C PRO A 209 -18.06 11.36 -8.17
N ASP A 210 -17.09 12.19 -8.55
CA ASP A 210 -15.71 11.77 -8.75
C ASP A 210 -14.80 12.33 -7.65
N SER A 211 -13.63 11.70 -7.48
CA SER A 211 -12.63 12.13 -6.51
C SER A 211 -11.23 11.81 -7.02
N ARG A 212 -10.44 12.85 -7.25
CA ARG A 212 -9.03 12.72 -7.64
C ARG A 212 -8.22 13.83 -6.98
N PHE A 213 -7.39 13.46 -6.01
CA PHE A 213 -6.51 14.41 -5.35
C PHE A 213 -5.47 15.00 -6.33
N PRO A 214 -5.11 16.28 -6.20
CA PRO A 214 -4.12 16.93 -7.06
C PRO A 214 -2.69 16.55 -6.61
N LEU A 215 -2.35 15.27 -6.70
CA LEU A 215 -1.02 14.77 -6.40
C LEU A 215 -0.08 14.93 -7.60
N ASN A 216 1.22 15.08 -7.36
CA ASN A 216 2.23 15.10 -8.41
C ASN A 216 2.51 13.67 -8.93
N TYR A 217 1.58 13.10 -9.69
CA TYR A 217 1.72 11.75 -10.27
C TYR A 217 2.87 11.59 -11.27
N GLU A 218 3.52 12.69 -11.67
CA GLU A 218 4.71 12.69 -12.53
C GLU A 218 6.03 12.69 -11.72
N ALA A 219 5.96 12.64 -10.38
CA ALA A 219 7.15 12.57 -9.54
C ALA A 219 7.99 11.31 -9.82
N ASP A 220 9.31 11.47 -9.79
CA ASP A 220 10.29 10.42 -10.06
C ASP A 220 11.29 10.35 -8.89
N PRO A 221 11.27 9.29 -8.05
CA PRO A 221 10.39 8.12 -8.15
C PRO A 221 8.99 8.40 -7.59
N PRO A 222 7.93 7.65 -7.97
CA PRO A 222 6.58 7.88 -7.45
C PRO A 222 6.44 7.75 -5.92
N ALA A 223 7.38 7.05 -5.27
CA ALA A 223 7.41 6.90 -3.81
C ALA A 223 7.57 8.23 -3.05
N ILE A 224 8.01 9.32 -3.68
CA ILE A 224 8.13 10.65 -3.03
C ILE A 224 6.84 11.45 -3.04
N ILE A 225 5.77 10.94 -3.67
CA ILE A 225 4.48 11.62 -3.75
C ILE A 225 3.92 11.75 -2.34
N LEU A 226 3.69 12.99 -1.91
CA LEU A 226 3.13 13.29 -0.60
C LEU A 226 1.62 13.01 -0.58
N LEU A 227 1.14 12.38 0.48
CA LEU A 227 -0.27 12.01 0.68
C LEU A 227 -0.88 12.65 1.95
N PRO A 228 -0.81 13.99 2.10
CA PRO A 228 -1.18 14.67 3.36
C PRO A 228 -2.67 14.51 3.74
N HIS A 229 -3.53 14.32 2.74
CA HIS A 229 -4.98 14.20 2.94
C HIS A 229 -5.40 12.94 3.70
N LEU A 230 -4.59 11.87 3.70
CA LEU A 230 -4.95 10.57 4.29
C LEU A 230 -5.24 10.65 5.79
N ALA A 231 -4.46 11.45 6.53
CA ALA A 231 -4.67 11.64 7.96
C ALA A 231 -5.99 12.37 8.24
N GLY A 232 -6.26 13.46 7.50
CA GLY A 232 -7.51 14.22 7.59
C GLY A 232 -8.74 13.36 7.34
N LEU A 233 -8.73 12.52 6.29
CA LEU A 233 -9.83 11.59 6.01
C LEU A 233 -10.08 10.61 7.16
N LYS A 234 -9.01 10.07 7.76
CA LYS A 234 -9.13 9.18 8.92
C LYS A 234 -9.68 9.88 10.16
N TYR A 235 -9.23 11.11 10.44
CA TYR A 235 -9.78 11.92 11.54
C TYR A 235 -11.27 12.18 11.36
N CYS A 236 -11.70 12.51 10.14
CA CYS A 236 -13.10 12.67 9.80
C CYS A 236 -13.92 11.40 10.11
N SER A 237 -13.45 10.21 9.70
CA SER A 237 -14.12 8.95 10.04
C SER A 237 -14.23 8.70 11.55
N GLN A 238 -13.24 9.10 12.35
CA GLN A 238 -13.29 8.96 13.82
C GLN A 238 -14.35 9.88 14.45
N VAL A 239 -14.44 11.13 13.99
CA VAL A 239 -15.47 12.07 14.47
C VAL A 239 -16.87 11.58 14.06
N LEU A 240 -17.05 11.18 12.80
CA LEU A 240 -18.33 10.69 12.28
C LEU A 240 -18.77 9.42 13.02
N GLN A 241 -17.83 8.53 13.37
CA GLN A 241 -18.12 7.36 14.20
C GLN A 241 -18.68 7.76 15.58
N LEU A 242 -17.99 8.66 16.29
CA LEU A 242 -18.40 9.07 17.63
C LEU A 242 -19.73 9.84 17.60
N ARG A 243 -19.93 10.71 16.60
CA ARG A 243 -21.21 11.41 16.36
C ARG A 243 -22.34 10.42 16.10
N ALA A 244 -22.17 9.49 15.17
CA ALA A 244 -23.20 8.51 14.83
C ALA A 244 -23.60 7.65 16.03
N VAL A 245 -22.65 7.20 16.86
CA VAL A 245 -22.98 6.46 18.09
C VAL A 245 -23.77 7.32 19.08
N ALA A 246 -23.35 8.57 19.30
CA ALA A 246 -24.07 9.49 20.17
C ALA A 246 -25.47 9.85 19.63
N GLU A 247 -25.63 10.00 18.33
CA GLU A 247 -26.92 10.21 17.66
C GLU A 247 -27.85 9.01 17.85
N LEU A 248 -27.36 7.77 17.71
CA LEU A 248 -28.14 6.56 17.97
C LEU A 248 -28.63 6.49 19.42
N GLN A 249 -27.76 6.76 20.39
CA GLN A 249 -28.14 6.79 21.81
C GLN A 249 -29.10 7.94 22.13
N ASN A 250 -29.08 9.02 21.34
CA ASN A 250 -30.02 10.14 21.45
C ASN A 250 -31.29 9.98 20.57
N ASN A 251 -31.53 8.78 20.01
CA ASN A 251 -32.66 8.45 19.14
C ASN A 251 -32.74 9.31 17.86
N GLN A 252 -31.59 9.66 17.27
CA GLN A 252 -31.45 10.43 16.04
C GLN A 252 -30.87 9.55 14.92
N SER A 253 -31.49 8.39 14.66
CA SER A 253 -30.94 7.40 13.71
C SER A 253 -30.79 7.91 12.28
N ASP A 254 -31.63 8.86 11.83
CA ASP A 254 -31.47 9.48 10.50
C ASP A 254 -30.17 10.28 10.36
N LYS A 255 -29.75 10.98 11.43
CA LYS A 255 -28.47 11.69 11.44
C LYS A 255 -27.31 10.71 11.50
N ALA A 256 -27.43 9.67 12.33
CA ALA A 256 -26.41 8.63 12.42
C ALA A 256 -26.20 7.94 11.07
N LEU A 257 -27.28 7.66 10.33
CA LEU A 257 -27.19 7.11 8.98
C LEU A 257 -26.48 8.09 8.03
N ALA A 258 -26.80 9.38 8.08
CA ALA A 258 -26.16 10.39 7.25
C ALA A 258 -24.64 10.48 7.51
N ASP A 259 -24.21 10.38 8.77
CA ASP A 259 -22.79 10.39 9.14
C ASP A 259 -22.07 9.09 8.73
N VAL A 260 -22.72 7.92 8.87
CA VAL A 260 -22.20 6.64 8.37
C VAL A 260 -22.02 6.68 6.85
N LYS A 261 -23.02 7.17 6.10
CA LYS A 261 -22.93 7.31 4.64
C LYS A 261 -21.83 8.28 4.21
N LEU A 262 -21.66 9.39 4.93
CA LEU A 262 -20.55 10.30 4.67
C LEU A 262 -19.21 9.59 4.87
N SER A 263 -19.05 8.83 5.96
CA SER A 263 -17.81 8.06 6.20
C SER A 263 -17.54 7.03 5.09
N LEU A 264 -18.58 6.32 4.59
CA LEU A 264 -18.47 5.40 3.45
C LEU A 264 -18.05 6.13 2.16
N ARG A 265 -18.55 7.34 1.91
CA ARG A 265 -18.14 8.16 0.76
C ARG A 265 -16.70 8.68 0.88
N LEU A 266 -16.21 8.97 2.09
CA LEU A 266 -14.80 9.30 2.34
C LEU A 266 -13.89 8.10 2.07
N ILE A 267 -14.30 6.88 2.47
CA ILE A 267 -13.57 5.64 2.16
C ILE A 267 -13.42 5.43 0.65
N ASP A 268 -14.46 5.74 -0.13
CA ASP A 268 -14.44 5.59 -1.59
C ASP A 268 -13.61 6.68 -2.29
N SER A 269 -13.45 7.86 -1.66
CA SER A 269 -12.77 9.03 -2.26
C SER A 269 -11.31 8.81 -2.65
N ILE A 270 -10.64 7.82 -2.06
CA ILE A 270 -9.25 7.45 -2.31
C ILE A 270 -9.11 6.03 -2.88
N ARG A 271 -10.22 5.44 -3.37
CA ARG A 271 -10.26 4.06 -3.88
C ARG A 271 -9.35 3.82 -5.08
N ILE A 272 -9.23 4.82 -5.96
CA ILE A 272 -8.50 4.72 -7.22
C ILE A 272 -7.03 5.12 -7.09
N GLU A 273 -6.55 5.48 -5.89
CA GLU A 273 -5.16 5.86 -5.69
C GLU A 273 -4.22 4.63 -5.78
N PRO A 274 -3.14 4.69 -6.56
CA PRO A 274 -2.29 3.52 -6.84
C PRO A 274 -1.32 3.18 -5.70
N PHE A 275 -1.54 3.69 -4.49
CA PHE A 275 -0.64 3.54 -3.36
C PHE A 275 -1.21 2.57 -2.33
N LEU A 276 -0.42 1.57 -1.92
CA LEU A 276 -0.85 0.61 -0.89
C LEU A 276 -1.28 1.31 0.41
N ILE A 277 -0.58 2.38 0.81
CA ILE A 277 -0.92 3.12 2.03
C ILE A 277 -2.33 3.75 1.97
N SER A 278 -2.77 4.25 0.81
CA SER A 278 -4.13 4.79 0.64
C SER A 278 -5.17 3.71 0.92
N HIS A 279 -4.98 2.50 0.41
CA HIS A 279 -5.88 1.38 0.69
C HIS A 279 -5.80 0.88 2.14
N LEU A 280 -4.64 0.91 2.79
CA LEU A 280 -4.53 0.61 4.22
C LEU A 280 -5.31 1.62 5.08
N VAL A 281 -5.33 2.89 4.68
CA VAL A 281 -6.15 3.93 5.32
C VAL A 281 -7.63 3.68 5.08
N ARG A 282 -8.05 3.30 3.86
CA ARG A 282 -9.44 2.87 3.57
C ARG A 282 -9.89 1.72 4.46
N ILE A 283 -9.04 0.71 4.64
CA ILE A 283 -9.30 -0.42 5.53
C ILE A 283 -9.47 0.05 6.98
N ALA A 284 -8.63 0.96 7.47
CA ALA A 284 -8.78 1.50 8.82
C ALA A 284 -10.11 2.28 8.97
N MET A 285 -10.48 3.07 7.98
CA MET A 285 -11.71 3.86 7.98
C MET A 285 -12.97 2.99 7.93
N VAL A 286 -12.99 1.89 7.17
CA VAL A 286 -14.16 0.97 7.19
C VAL A 286 -14.31 0.29 8.54
N GLN A 287 -13.20 -0.12 9.17
CA GLN A 287 -13.21 -0.73 10.50
C GLN A 287 -13.76 0.22 11.58
N ILE A 288 -13.44 1.52 11.47
CA ILE A 288 -14.02 2.58 12.30
C ILE A 288 -15.53 2.71 12.01
N THR A 289 -15.92 2.79 10.74
CA THR A 289 -17.30 3.02 10.30
C THR A 289 -18.26 1.90 10.68
N LEU A 290 -17.78 0.67 10.84
CA LEU A 290 -18.59 -0.46 11.27
C LEU A 290 -19.07 -0.37 12.73
N GLN A 291 -18.41 0.42 13.58
CA GLN A 291 -18.80 0.57 14.99
C GLN A 291 -20.25 1.09 15.18
N PRO A 292 -20.67 2.24 14.61
CA PRO A 292 -22.05 2.71 14.75
C PRO A 292 -23.07 1.79 14.08
N ILE A 293 -22.70 1.11 12.97
CA ILE A 293 -23.56 0.11 12.33
C ILE A 293 -23.83 -1.03 13.31
N TRP A 294 -22.77 -1.58 13.89
CA TRP A 294 -22.83 -2.65 14.88
C TRP A 294 -23.62 -2.24 16.13
N GLU A 295 -23.32 -1.09 16.73
CA GLU A 295 -24.06 -0.64 17.93
C GLU A 295 -25.53 -0.41 17.66
N GLY A 296 -25.89 0.20 16.52
CA GLY A 296 -27.28 0.39 16.17
C GLY A 296 -28.02 -0.92 15.88
N LEU A 297 -27.33 -1.96 15.39
CA LEU A 297 -27.88 -3.31 15.25
C LEU A 297 -28.10 -3.96 16.63
N THR A 298 -27.09 -3.92 17.49
CA THR A 298 -27.14 -4.48 18.85
C THR A 298 -28.16 -3.77 19.75
N GLU A 299 -28.45 -2.50 19.50
CA GLU A 299 -29.45 -1.72 20.24
C GLU A 299 -30.79 -1.59 19.52
N HIS A 300 -30.99 -2.29 18.40
CA HIS A 300 -32.21 -2.25 17.60
C HIS A 300 -32.67 -0.82 17.25
N LYS A 301 -31.70 0.05 16.94
CA LYS A 301 -31.91 1.49 16.67
C LYS A 301 -32.15 1.80 15.19
N TRP A 302 -31.77 0.91 14.29
CA TRP A 302 -32.00 1.07 12.87
C TRP A 302 -33.39 0.59 12.47
N SER A 303 -34.05 1.34 11.58
CA SER A 303 -35.28 0.90 10.93
C SER A 303 -34.99 -0.05 9.75
N ASP A 304 -36.02 -0.78 9.28
CA ASP A 304 -35.89 -1.67 8.11
C ASP A 304 -35.34 -0.93 6.88
N ALA A 305 -35.84 0.28 6.61
CA ALA A 305 -35.40 1.09 5.49
C ALA A 305 -33.92 1.51 5.62
N GLN A 306 -33.50 1.94 6.80
CA GLN A 306 -32.10 2.32 7.06
C GLN A 306 -31.17 1.11 6.93
N LEU A 307 -31.58 -0.08 7.39
CA LEU A 307 -30.81 -1.32 7.23
C LEU A 307 -30.70 -1.77 5.77
N ALA A 308 -31.76 -1.59 4.98
CA ALA A 308 -31.72 -1.85 3.54
C ALA A 308 -30.73 -0.91 2.84
N GLU A 309 -30.73 0.37 3.22
CA GLU A 309 -29.80 1.37 2.69
C GLU A 309 -28.34 1.11 3.11
N LEU A 310 -28.09 0.76 4.37
CA LEU A 310 -26.76 0.36 4.84
C LEU A 310 -26.24 -0.87 4.08
N ASN A 311 -27.07 -1.89 3.86
CA ASN A 311 -26.68 -3.04 3.05
C ASN A 311 -26.33 -2.63 1.60
N GLN A 312 -27.07 -1.71 0.99
CA GLN A 312 -26.77 -1.22 -0.36
C GLN A 312 -25.44 -0.46 -0.42
N GLU A 313 -25.14 0.40 0.55
CA GLU A 313 -23.87 1.14 0.59
C GLU A 313 -22.68 0.20 0.86
N LEU A 314 -22.82 -0.73 1.81
CA LEU A 314 -21.80 -1.74 2.12
C LEU A 314 -21.53 -2.67 0.93
N ALA A 315 -22.55 -3.01 0.13
CA ALA A 315 -22.40 -3.86 -1.06
C ALA A 315 -21.51 -3.25 -2.16
N LYS A 316 -21.26 -1.93 -2.14
CA LYS A 316 -20.39 -1.26 -3.11
C LYS A 316 -18.90 -1.46 -2.81
N LEU A 317 -18.56 -1.90 -1.59
CA LEU A 317 -17.17 -2.13 -1.18
C LEU A 317 -16.71 -3.51 -1.63
N ASP A 318 -15.61 -3.55 -2.38
CA ASP A 318 -15.00 -4.79 -2.84
C ASP A 318 -13.49 -4.78 -2.61
N PHE A 319 -13.09 -5.10 -1.39
CA PHE A 319 -11.68 -5.09 -0.99
C PHE A 319 -10.87 -6.20 -1.67
N LEU A 320 -11.50 -7.24 -2.23
CA LEU A 320 -10.79 -8.26 -3.00
C LEU A 320 -10.31 -7.71 -4.34
N THR A 321 -11.20 -7.07 -5.10
CA THR A 321 -10.83 -6.41 -6.36
C THR A 321 -9.86 -5.26 -6.12
N ASP A 322 -10.09 -4.47 -5.07
CA ASP A 322 -9.21 -3.35 -4.72
C ASP A 322 -7.80 -3.82 -4.30
N TYR A 323 -7.65 -5.03 -3.73
CA TYR A 323 -6.34 -5.64 -3.44
C TYR A 323 -5.52 -5.84 -4.71
N GLU A 324 -6.13 -6.39 -5.77
CA GLU A 324 -5.45 -6.67 -7.03
C GLU A 324 -4.91 -5.39 -7.69
N PHE A 325 -5.73 -4.33 -7.69
CA PHE A 325 -5.33 -3.00 -8.16
C PHE A 325 -4.17 -2.45 -7.33
N SER A 326 -4.30 -2.47 -6.00
CA SER A 326 -3.28 -1.96 -5.08
C SER A 326 -1.94 -2.69 -5.22
N MET A 327 -1.95 -4.02 -5.35
CA MET A 327 -0.72 -4.81 -5.51
C MET A 327 -0.02 -4.58 -6.85
N ARG A 328 -0.77 -4.30 -7.92
CA ARG A 328 -0.18 -3.92 -9.21
C ARG A 328 0.41 -2.51 -9.17
N GLY A 329 -0.27 -1.56 -8.52
CA GLY A 329 0.25 -0.22 -8.26
C GLY A 329 1.54 -0.26 -7.43
N GLU A 330 1.55 -1.06 -6.36
CA GLU A 330 2.73 -1.25 -5.50
C GLU A 330 3.92 -1.87 -6.26
N ARG A 331 3.66 -2.85 -7.14
CA ARG A 331 4.68 -3.43 -8.03
C ARG A 331 5.29 -2.38 -8.94
N ALA A 332 4.44 -1.58 -9.61
CA ALA A 332 4.89 -0.54 -10.53
C ALA A 332 5.66 0.57 -9.79
N ASN A 333 5.20 0.98 -8.60
CA ASN A 333 5.90 1.92 -7.73
C ASN A 333 7.29 1.40 -7.32
N SER A 334 7.38 0.14 -6.89
CA SER A 334 8.64 -0.50 -6.50
C SER A 334 9.63 -0.56 -7.66
N ILE A 335 9.17 -0.99 -8.85
CA ILE A 335 9.99 -1.04 -10.07
C ILE A 335 10.49 0.36 -10.46
N ALA A 336 9.61 1.36 -10.45
CA ALA A 336 9.98 2.75 -10.74
C ALA A 336 11.02 3.30 -9.75
N GLY A 337 10.91 2.93 -8.47
CA GLY A 337 11.91 3.24 -7.45
C GLY A 337 13.28 2.63 -7.76
N VAL A 338 13.33 1.35 -8.16
CA VAL A 338 14.58 0.69 -8.56
C VAL A 338 15.18 1.33 -9.82
N ASP A 339 14.36 1.65 -10.82
CA ASP A 339 14.80 2.32 -12.04
C ASP A 339 15.37 3.72 -11.76
N HIS A 340 14.71 4.49 -10.89
CA HIS A 340 15.19 5.80 -10.45
C HIS A 340 16.57 5.69 -9.79
N LEU A 341 16.74 4.77 -8.84
CA LEU A 341 18.03 4.51 -8.19
C LEU A 341 19.12 4.11 -9.20
N ARG A 342 18.76 3.29 -10.20
CA ARG A 342 19.65 2.90 -11.30
C ARG A 342 20.07 4.08 -12.17
N ARG A 343 19.17 5.03 -12.45
CA ARG A 343 19.45 6.21 -13.28
C ARG A 343 20.23 7.28 -12.52
N LYS A 344 19.85 7.59 -11.28
CA LYS A 344 20.47 8.66 -10.47
C LYS A 344 21.79 8.25 -9.86
N ARG A 345 21.92 6.98 -9.45
CA ARG A 345 23.08 6.46 -8.73
C ARG A 345 23.41 7.25 -7.46
N ASP A 346 22.41 7.83 -6.81
CA ASP A 346 22.59 8.54 -5.55
C ASP A 346 22.51 7.58 -4.35
N PHE A 347 23.63 7.44 -3.64
CA PHE A 347 23.70 6.58 -2.46
C PHE A 347 22.88 7.12 -1.28
N GLN A 348 22.74 8.45 -1.16
CA GLN A 348 21.97 9.08 -0.09
C GLN A 348 20.47 8.79 -0.25
N GLU A 349 19.97 8.78 -1.49
CA GLU A 349 18.60 8.37 -1.78
C GLU A 349 18.39 6.87 -1.50
N MET A 350 19.38 6.03 -1.82
CA MET A 350 19.33 4.58 -1.56
C MET A 350 19.26 4.25 -0.07
N ILE A 351 20.01 4.95 0.79
CA ILE A 351 19.96 4.71 2.25
C ILE A 351 18.68 5.26 2.90
N ASN A 352 18.01 6.20 2.23
CA ASN A 352 16.76 6.81 2.69
C ASN A 352 15.51 6.14 2.08
N ILE A 353 15.67 4.99 1.42
CA ILE A 353 14.57 4.29 0.71
C ILE A 353 13.40 3.89 1.64
N ASP A 354 13.68 3.66 2.93
CA ASP A 354 12.69 3.33 3.96
C ASP A 354 12.29 4.53 4.84
N SER A 355 12.93 5.71 4.69
CA SER A 355 12.58 6.88 5.50
C SER A 355 11.42 7.64 4.87
N MET A 356 10.22 7.49 5.44
CA MET A 356 9.04 8.30 5.11
C MET A 356 9.17 9.78 5.52
N ASP A 357 10.24 10.15 6.21
CA ASP A 357 10.55 11.51 6.64
C ASP A 357 11.83 11.98 5.95
N SER A 358 11.68 12.80 4.91
CA SER A 358 12.81 13.46 4.23
C SER A 358 13.09 14.87 4.76
N ASP A 359 12.53 15.24 5.92
CA ASP A 359 13.00 16.41 6.66
C ASP A 359 14.26 16.06 7.47
N THR A 360 15.31 15.64 6.77
CA THR A 360 16.66 15.90 7.26
C THR A 360 16.89 17.40 7.12
N SER A 361 16.49 18.14 8.14
CA SER A 361 17.06 19.46 8.42
C SER A 361 18.57 19.40 8.15
N GLY A 362 19.03 20.29 7.27
CA GLY A 362 20.42 20.40 6.82
C GLY A 362 21.36 20.81 7.96
N ILE A 363 21.56 19.91 8.91
CA ILE A 363 22.69 19.98 9.81
C ILE A 363 23.84 19.37 9.03
N ASP A 364 24.75 20.23 8.55
CA ASP A 364 26.03 19.86 7.97
C ASP A 364 26.84 19.01 8.97
N ARG A 365 26.56 17.71 9.01
CA ARG A 365 27.43 16.71 9.61
C ARG A 365 28.31 16.20 8.50
N GLU A 366 29.62 16.30 8.66
CA GLU A 366 30.58 15.70 7.74
C GLU A 366 30.21 14.23 7.49
N THR A 367 29.94 13.87 6.24
CA THR A 367 29.63 12.50 5.84
C THR A 367 30.81 11.60 6.22
N PRO A 368 30.62 10.59 7.09
CA PRO A 368 31.71 9.71 7.52
C PRO A 368 32.45 9.12 6.32
N PHE A 369 33.78 8.95 6.41
CA PHE A 369 34.60 8.38 5.33
C PHE A 369 34.08 7.01 4.84
N SER A 370 33.52 6.19 5.74
CA SER A 370 32.88 4.92 5.38
C SER A 370 31.66 5.10 4.45
N GLN A 371 30.84 6.14 4.65
CA GLN A 371 29.71 6.46 3.77
C GLN A 371 30.19 7.02 2.42
N GLN A 372 31.28 7.79 2.41
CA GLN A 372 31.89 8.25 1.16
C GLN A 372 32.39 7.07 0.31
N LEU A 373 33.10 6.11 0.93
CA LEU A 373 33.53 4.88 0.26
C LEU A 373 32.34 4.02 -0.21
N ALA A 374 31.28 3.93 0.60
CA ALA A 374 30.05 3.23 0.21
C ALA A 374 29.36 3.91 -0.98
N GLY A 375 29.35 5.24 -1.04
CA GLY A 375 28.85 6.00 -2.19
C GLY A 375 29.63 5.73 -3.47
N ILE A 376 30.96 5.71 -3.39
CA ILE A 376 31.81 5.33 -4.54
C ILE A 376 31.51 3.89 -4.97
N ALA A 377 31.42 2.94 -4.03
CA ALA A 377 31.09 1.56 -4.32
C ALA A 377 29.70 1.42 -4.98
N TYR A 378 28.72 2.20 -4.52
CA TYR A 378 27.36 2.24 -5.06
C TYR A 378 27.32 2.74 -6.52
N HIS A 379 28.06 3.81 -6.83
CA HIS A 379 28.19 4.32 -8.20
C HIS A 379 28.77 3.28 -9.16
N LEU A 380 29.62 2.38 -8.67
CA LEU A 380 30.26 1.33 -9.46
C LEU A 380 29.40 0.06 -9.61
N ILE A 381 28.23 -0.04 -8.96
CA ILE A 381 27.36 -1.22 -9.11
C ILE A 381 26.92 -1.35 -10.60
N PRO A 382 27.05 -2.52 -11.25
CA PRO A 382 26.53 -2.70 -12.61
C PRO A 382 25.02 -2.45 -12.70
N SER A 383 24.52 -1.90 -13.81
CA SER A 383 23.08 -1.69 -14.01
C SER A 383 22.30 -3.01 -13.99
N SER A 384 22.97 -4.12 -14.33
CA SER A 384 22.43 -5.48 -14.25
C SER A 384 21.88 -5.84 -12.89
N VAL A 385 22.43 -5.27 -11.81
CA VAL A 385 21.96 -5.52 -10.44
C VAL A 385 20.57 -4.93 -10.24
N PHE A 386 20.32 -3.75 -10.78
CA PHE A 386 19.03 -3.07 -10.70
C PHE A 386 17.98 -3.79 -11.56
N TYR A 387 18.30 -4.11 -12.82
CA TYR A 387 17.40 -4.89 -13.69
C TYR A 387 17.02 -6.25 -13.09
N GLN A 388 17.95 -6.90 -12.37
CA GLN A 388 17.65 -8.14 -11.68
C GLN A 388 16.73 -7.94 -10.47
N ASN A 389 16.85 -6.82 -9.75
CA ASN A 389 15.91 -6.49 -8.68
C ASN A 389 14.51 -6.16 -9.22
N GLU A 390 14.41 -5.40 -10.32
CA GLU A 390 13.14 -5.12 -11.01
C GLU A 390 12.46 -6.43 -11.43
N LEU A 391 13.22 -7.33 -12.07
CA LEU A 391 12.74 -8.65 -12.46
C LEU A 391 12.29 -9.48 -11.24
N ALA A 392 13.09 -9.48 -10.15
CA ALA A 392 12.75 -10.21 -8.94
C ALA A 392 11.46 -9.70 -8.29
N ILE A 393 11.30 -8.38 -8.18
CA ILE A 393 10.06 -7.75 -7.67
C ILE A 393 8.88 -8.15 -8.55
N ALA A 394 9.01 -8.00 -9.86
CA ALA A 394 7.93 -8.31 -10.79
C ALA A 394 7.50 -9.79 -10.72
N GLN A 395 8.47 -10.71 -10.69
CA GLN A 395 8.24 -12.15 -10.54
C GLN A 395 7.59 -12.49 -9.21
N MET A 396 8.07 -11.91 -8.10
CA MET A 396 7.51 -12.17 -6.78
C MET A 396 6.06 -11.71 -6.68
N HIS A 397 5.72 -10.55 -7.24
CA HIS A 397 4.33 -10.12 -7.30
C HIS A 397 3.48 -11.04 -8.17
N GLN A 398 3.95 -11.38 -9.37
CA GLN A 398 3.18 -12.17 -10.32
C GLN A 398 2.94 -13.61 -9.85
N GLN A 399 3.97 -14.23 -9.25
CA GLN A 399 3.92 -15.62 -8.80
C GLN A 399 3.18 -15.78 -7.47
N TRP A 400 3.23 -14.77 -6.60
CA TRP A 400 2.74 -14.90 -5.23
C TRP A 400 1.69 -13.87 -4.85
N THR A 401 2.02 -12.58 -4.79
CA THR A 401 1.12 -11.59 -4.18
C THR A 401 -0.18 -11.44 -4.95
N LEU A 402 -0.11 -11.41 -6.30
CA LEU A 402 -1.31 -11.40 -7.15
C LEU A 402 -2.07 -12.73 -7.14
N GLN A 403 -1.51 -13.79 -6.58
CA GLN A 403 -2.17 -15.10 -6.43
C GLN A 403 -2.85 -15.26 -5.06
N PHE A 404 -2.64 -14.37 -4.09
CA PHE A 404 -3.25 -14.50 -2.76
C PHE A 404 -4.77 -14.39 -2.79
N VAL A 405 -5.33 -13.77 -3.82
CA VAL A 405 -6.78 -13.59 -3.99
C VAL A 405 -7.21 -14.17 -5.33
N ASN A 406 -8.15 -15.11 -5.30
CA ASN A 406 -8.89 -15.57 -6.47
C ASN A 406 -10.15 -14.72 -6.61
N ILE A 407 -10.13 -13.76 -7.54
CA ILE A 407 -11.25 -12.82 -7.75
C ILE A 407 -12.51 -13.52 -8.27
N GLU A 408 -12.36 -14.48 -9.19
CA GLU A 408 -13.50 -15.19 -9.78
C GLU A 408 -14.28 -15.98 -8.72
N GLN A 409 -13.55 -16.62 -7.80
CA GLN A 409 -14.14 -17.38 -6.70
C GLN A 409 -14.43 -16.53 -5.46
N ARG A 410 -13.95 -15.27 -5.43
CA ARG A 410 -13.93 -14.38 -4.25
C ARG A 410 -13.30 -15.03 -3.02
N LEU A 411 -12.17 -15.71 -3.22
CA LEU A 411 -11.43 -16.40 -2.15
C LEU A 411 -10.09 -15.74 -1.88
N VAL A 412 -9.71 -15.70 -0.61
CA VAL A 412 -8.34 -15.42 -0.18
C VAL A 412 -7.70 -16.76 0.21
N LEU A 413 -6.44 -16.94 -0.14
CA LEU A 413 -5.71 -18.21 -0.02
C LEU A 413 -4.54 -18.07 0.97
N PRO A 414 -4.78 -18.25 2.29
CA PRO A 414 -3.73 -18.09 3.31
C PRO A 414 -2.51 -18.98 3.07
N GLU A 415 -2.68 -20.21 2.57
CA GLU A 415 -1.59 -21.13 2.25
C GLU A 415 -0.52 -20.49 1.33
N ILE A 416 -0.94 -19.68 0.35
CA ILE A 416 -0.01 -19.03 -0.60
C ILE A 416 0.88 -18.02 0.13
N THR A 417 0.41 -17.39 1.21
CA THR A 417 1.22 -16.45 2.01
C THR A 417 2.35 -17.15 2.77
N THR A 418 2.15 -18.41 3.17
CA THR A 418 3.22 -19.25 3.73
C THR A 418 4.28 -19.55 2.67
N ASN A 419 3.85 -19.88 1.44
CA ASN A 419 4.78 -20.12 0.33
C ASN A 419 5.57 -18.86 -0.06
N PHE A 420 4.92 -17.69 -0.07
CA PHE A 420 5.58 -16.40 -0.25
C PHE A 420 6.63 -16.14 0.85
N SER A 421 6.26 -16.36 2.11
CA SER A 421 7.17 -16.16 3.25
C SER A 421 8.39 -17.07 3.12
N ASN A 422 8.18 -18.35 2.78
CA ASN A 422 9.26 -19.30 2.50
C ASN A 422 10.13 -18.87 1.30
N ALA A 423 9.54 -18.27 0.26
CA ALA A 423 10.28 -17.74 -0.88
C ALA A 423 11.15 -16.53 -0.50
N ILE A 424 10.64 -15.62 0.32
CA ILE A 424 11.40 -14.49 0.90
C ILE A 424 12.54 -14.99 1.79
N ASP A 425 12.29 -15.98 2.65
CA ASP A 425 13.33 -16.54 3.51
C ASP A 425 14.42 -17.26 2.71
N LYS A 426 14.06 -17.99 1.65
CA LYS A 426 15.04 -18.56 0.71
C LYS A 426 15.84 -17.47 0.00
N MET A 427 15.20 -16.39 -0.42
CA MET A 427 15.85 -15.22 -1.03
C MET A 427 16.84 -14.56 -0.05
N ARG A 428 16.47 -14.47 1.23
CA ARG A 428 17.32 -13.94 2.30
C ARG A 428 18.50 -14.85 2.61
N GLN A 429 18.30 -16.17 2.62
CA GLN A 429 19.39 -17.16 2.81
C GLN A 429 20.39 -17.13 1.66
N HIS A 430 19.91 -16.88 0.43
CA HIS A 430 20.73 -16.72 -0.77
C HIS A 430 20.84 -15.25 -1.14
N TRP A 431 21.17 -14.42 -0.16
CA TRP A 431 21.36 -12.99 -0.35
C TRP A 431 22.37 -12.71 -1.46
N SER A 432 22.04 -11.75 -2.33
CA SER A 432 22.96 -11.21 -3.31
C SER A 432 22.60 -9.76 -3.63
N PRO A 433 23.50 -8.97 -4.24
CA PRO A 433 23.14 -7.64 -4.74
C PRO A 433 21.90 -7.65 -5.66
N ASN A 434 21.68 -8.75 -6.39
CA ASN A 434 20.62 -8.88 -7.37
C ASN A 434 19.20 -9.04 -6.77
N ASN A 435 19.08 -9.22 -5.45
CA ASN A 435 17.78 -9.36 -4.77
C ASN A 435 17.61 -8.46 -3.53
N ILE A 436 18.58 -7.58 -3.25
CA ILE A 436 18.55 -6.77 -2.03
C ILE A 436 17.41 -5.75 -1.98
N LEU A 437 17.12 -5.08 -3.10
CA LEU A 437 16.02 -4.10 -3.15
C LEU A 437 14.67 -4.83 -3.08
N ALA A 438 14.56 -6.00 -3.72
CA ALA A 438 13.38 -6.86 -3.56
C ALA A 438 13.17 -7.28 -2.10
N LEU A 439 14.24 -7.62 -1.37
CA LEU A 439 14.18 -7.98 0.05
C LEU A 439 13.80 -6.81 0.97
N ILE A 440 14.02 -5.56 0.55
CA ILE A 440 13.60 -4.35 1.27
C ILE A 440 12.11 -4.07 0.99
N MET A 441 11.71 -4.10 -0.28
CA MET A 441 10.37 -3.65 -0.70
C MET A 441 9.24 -4.68 -0.48
N LEU A 442 9.53 -5.99 -0.53
CA LEU A 442 8.50 -7.03 -0.52
C LEU A 442 7.94 -7.48 0.86
N PRO A 443 8.70 -7.49 1.98
CA PRO A 443 8.22 -8.11 3.23
C PRO A 443 6.92 -7.51 3.79
N ALA A 444 6.74 -6.19 3.69
CA ALA A 444 5.52 -5.53 4.15
C ALA A 444 4.27 -5.98 3.38
N VAL A 445 4.43 -6.26 2.08
CA VAL A 445 3.37 -6.65 1.15
C VAL A 445 2.72 -7.98 1.55
N GLY A 446 3.51 -8.97 1.94
CA GLY A 446 3.04 -10.32 2.27
C GLY A 446 1.99 -10.38 3.39
N THR A 447 2.03 -9.43 4.32
CA THR A 447 1.11 -9.39 5.46
C THR A 447 -0.17 -8.58 5.17
N THR A 448 -0.20 -7.83 4.08
CA THR A 448 -1.28 -6.88 3.80
C THR A 448 -2.57 -7.54 3.37
N VAL A 449 -2.52 -8.64 2.62
CA VAL A 449 -3.73 -9.34 2.14
C VAL A 449 -4.66 -9.76 3.27
N ARG A 450 -4.12 -10.11 4.45
CA ARG A 450 -4.92 -10.43 5.63
C ARG A 450 -5.77 -9.25 6.09
N LYS A 451 -5.27 -8.02 5.95
CA LYS A 451 -6.04 -6.81 6.28
C LYS A 451 -7.19 -6.59 5.29
N TYR A 452 -6.96 -6.83 3.99
CA TYR A 452 -8.01 -6.80 2.98
C TYR A 452 -9.07 -7.87 3.22
N ALA A 453 -8.64 -9.10 3.52
CA ALA A 453 -9.53 -10.20 3.85
C ALA A 453 -10.38 -9.88 5.08
N CYS A 454 -9.76 -9.44 6.17
CA CYS A 454 -10.47 -9.03 7.37
C CYS A 454 -11.49 -7.91 7.07
N ALA A 455 -11.11 -6.90 6.27
CA ALA A 455 -12.02 -5.83 5.87
C ALA A 455 -13.22 -6.35 5.05
N GLN A 456 -12.98 -7.18 4.05
CA GLN A 456 -14.05 -7.77 3.22
C GLN A 456 -14.98 -8.65 4.05
N SER A 457 -14.42 -9.55 4.87
CA SER A 457 -15.19 -10.41 5.78
C SER A 457 -16.03 -9.60 6.77
N SER A 458 -15.48 -8.50 7.32
CA SER A 458 -16.23 -7.58 8.18
C SER A 458 -17.43 -6.94 7.46
N VAL A 459 -17.25 -6.50 6.22
CA VAL A 459 -18.32 -5.90 5.40
C VAL A 459 -19.38 -6.94 5.05
N ASP A 460 -18.98 -8.14 4.64
CA ASP A 460 -19.90 -9.22 4.28
C ASP A 460 -20.73 -9.68 5.49
N MET A 461 -20.12 -9.80 6.67
CA MET A 461 -20.85 -10.07 7.91
C MET A 461 -21.78 -8.92 8.31
N ALA A 462 -21.36 -7.66 8.14
CA ALA A 462 -22.22 -6.50 8.43
C ALA A 462 -23.48 -6.48 7.54
N ARG A 463 -23.34 -6.87 6.26
CA ARG A 463 -24.47 -6.98 5.32
C ARG A 463 -25.45 -8.08 5.73
N VAL A 464 -24.93 -9.26 6.10
CA VAL A 464 -25.76 -10.36 6.62
C VAL A 464 -26.43 -9.96 7.94
N ALA A 465 -25.72 -9.26 8.83
CA ALA A 465 -26.28 -8.73 10.08
C ALA A 465 -27.41 -7.72 9.85
N CYS A 466 -27.29 -6.85 8.84
CA CYS A 466 -28.38 -5.97 8.43
C CYS A 466 -29.60 -6.80 7.98
N ALA A 467 -29.41 -7.82 7.16
CA ALA A 467 -30.50 -8.69 6.69
C ALA A 467 -31.17 -9.47 7.84
N LEU A 468 -30.37 -9.97 8.79
CA LEU A 468 -30.85 -10.64 10.01
C LEU A 468 -31.73 -9.72 10.85
N GLU A 469 -31.30 -8.48 11.07
CA GLU A 469 -32.09 -7.52 11.85
C GLU A 469 -33.39 -7.12 11.13
N ARG A 470 -33.35 -6.97 9.80
CA ARG A 470 -34.57 -6.74 9.01
C ARG A 470 -35.55 -7.90 9.13
N TYR A 471 -35.06 -9.14 9.08
CA TYR A 471 -35.89 -10.33 9.33
C TYR A 471 -36.50 -10.29 10.73
N ARG A 472 -35.71 -9.96 11.76
CA ARG A 472 -36.18 -9.84 13.15
C ARG A 472 -37.23 -8.75 13.30
N LEU A 473 -37.08 -7.61 12.64
CA LEU A 473 -38.09 -6.54 12.65
C LEU A 473 -39.42 -7.00 12.04
N ALA A 474 -39.37 -7.85 11.01
CA ALA A 474 -40.57 -8.37 10.35
C ALA A 474 -41.24 -9.54 11.10
N HIS A 475 -40.46 -10.39 11.77
CA HIS A 475 -40.96 -11.66 12.34
C HIS A 475 -40.89 -11.73 13.88
N GLY A 476 -40.24 -10.77 14.54
CA GLY A 476 -40.06 -10.71 15.99
C GLY A 476 -38.85 -11.50 16.53
N GLU A 477 -38.27 -12.41 15.74
CA GLU A 477 -37.11 -13.22 16.10
C GLU A 477 -36.12 -13.37 14.94
N TYR A 478 -34.87 -13.73 15.27
CA TYR A 478 -33.89 -14.11 14.24
C TYR A 478 -34.21 -15.50 13.66
N PRO A 479 -33.88 -15.75 12.38
CA PRO A 479 -34.21 -17.01 11.72
C PRO A 479 -33.35 -18.18 12.23
N GLU A 480 -33.80 -19.41 12.01
CA GLU A 480 -33.00 -20.62 12.32
C GLU A 480 -31.83 -20.81 11.34
N THR A 481 -31.99 -20.39 10.08
CA THR A 481 -30.97 -20.52 9.03
C THR A 481 -30.84 -19.23 8.23
N LEU A 482 -29.69 -19.01 7.59
CA LEU A 482 -29.48 -17.81 6.77
C LEU A 482 -30.29 -17.83 5.47
N ASP A 483 -30.63 -19.01 4.91
CA ASP A 483 -31.25 -19.14 3.59
C ASP A 483 -32.60 -18.39 3.47
N VAL A 484 -33.34 -18.26 4.58
CA VAL A 484 -34.63 -17.54 4.59
C VAL A 484 -34.49 -16.03 4.41
N LEU A 485 -33.27 -15.50 4.49
CA LEU A 485 -33.00 -14.08 4.23
C LEU A 485 -33.08 -13.75 2.74
N VAL A 486 -32.95 -14.74 1.86
CA VAL A 486 -32.90 -14.57 0.40
C VAL A 486 -34.27 -14.83 -0.23
N PRO A 487 -34.70 -14.04 -1.24
CA PRO A 487 -34.07 -12.82 -1.75
C PRO A 487 -34.56 -11.55 -1.04
N GLN A 488 -35.50 -11.67 -0.08
CA GLN A 488 -36.26 -10.54 0.44
C GLN A 488 -35.41 -9.55 1.25
N PHE A 489 -34.50 -10.05 2.10
CA PHE A 489 -33.71 -9.23 3.01
C PHE A 489 -32.29 -8.98 2.50
N ILE A 490 -31.77 -9.89 1.68
CA ILE A 490 -30.50 -9.77 0.95
C ILE A 490 -30.57 -10.54 -0.38
N GLU A 491 -29.95 -10.01 -1.44
CA GLU A 491 -29.97 -10.62 -2.78
C GLU A 491 -29.29 -12.00 -2.79
N LYS A 492 -28.14 -12.11 -2.14
CA LYS A 492 -27.36 -13.33 -2.01
C LYS A 492 -26.53 -13.25 -0.73
N ILE A 493 -26.50 -14.35 0.02
CA ILE A 493 -25.63 -14.47 1.20
C ILE A 493 -24.18 -14.59 0.71
N PRO A 494 -23.26 -13.70 1.13
CA PRO A 494 -21.85 -13.85 0.86
C PRO A 494 -21.34 -15.15 1.50
N ARG A 495 -20.48 -15.87 0.79
CA ARG A 495 -19.74 -16.99 1.37
C ARG A 495 -18.57 -16.45 2.18
N ASP A 496 -18.05 -17.28 3.07
CA ASP A 496 -16.78 -16.98 3.70
C ASP A 496 -15.68 -16.91 2.63
N ILE A 497 -14.99 -15.77 2.59
CA ILE A 497 -13.87 -15.54 1.66
C ILE A 497 -12.65 -16.36 2.05
N ILE A 498 -12.63 -16.90 3.28
CA ILE A 498 -11.66 -17.89 3.74
C ILE A 498 -12.30 -19.28 3.69
N GLY A 499 -11.65 -20.25 3.05
CA GLY A 499 -12.16 -21.61 2.91
C GLY A 499 -13.37 -21.79 1.96
N GLY A 500 -14.08 -20.72 1.59
CA GLY A 500 -15.14 -20.73 0.57
C GLY A 500 -16.47 -21.36 1.00
N GLN A 501 -16.59 -21.74 2.27
CA GLN A 501 -17.81 -22.32 2.84
C GLN A 501 -18.84 -21.23 3.14
N PRO A 502 -20.12 -21.57 3.43
CA PRO A 502 -21.06 -20.60 3.98
C PRO A 502 -20.53 -19.97 5.28
N LEU A 503 -20.87 -18.71 5.54
CA LEU A 503 -20.62 -18.10 6.84
C LEU A 503 -21.31 -18.91 7.95
N HIS A 504 -20.64 -19.02 9.10
CA HIS A 504 -21.17 -19.75 10.24
C HIS A 504 -22.15 -18.88 11.01
N TYR A 505 -23.32 -19.42 11.29
CA TYR A 505 -24.40 -18.71 11.96
C TYR A 505 -25.10 -19.61 12.98
N ARG A 506 -25.43 -19.05 14.15
CA ARG A 506 -26.34 -19.67 15.12
C ARG A 506 -27.06 -18.63 15.97
N ARG A 507 -28.29 -18.94 16.37
CA ARG A 507 -28.99 -18.24 17.45
C ARG A 507 -28.30 -18.54 18.79
N THR A 508 -28.38 -17.60 19.72
CA THR A 508 -27.94 -17.76 21.10
C THR A 508 -29.14 -17.73 22.05
N ASP A 509 -29.02 -18.37 23.21
CA ASP A 509 -30.12 -18.53 24.18
C ASP A 509 -30.68 -17.21 24.71
N ASP A 510 -29.91 -16.12 24.61
CA ASP A 510 -30.30 -14.76 25.01
C ASP A 510 -31.06 -13.99 23.92
N GLY A 511 -31.53 -14.67 22.87
CA GLY A 511 -32.29 -14.07 21.78
C GLY A 511 -31.44 -13.30 20.78
N LYS A 512 -30.12 -13.49 20.81
CA LYS A 512 -29.17 -12.88 19.87
C LYS A 512 -28.66 -13.91 18.86
N PHE A 513 -27.58 -13.57 18.16
CA PHE A 513 -26.92 -14.48 17.24
C PHE A 513 -25.40 -14.31 17.26
N LEU A 514 -24.75 -15.37 16.80
CA LEU A 514 -23.33 -15.39 16.47
C LEU A 514 -23.21 -15.61 14.95
N LEU A 515 -22.47 -14.72 14.29
CA LEU A 515 -22.12 -14.82 12.87
C LEU A 515 -20.60 -14.71 12.76
N TYR A 516 -19.95 -15.62 12.03
CA TYR A 516 -18.50 -15.59 11.91
C TYR A 516 -17.97 -16.24 10.63
N SER A 517 -16.75 -15.83 10.30
CA SER A 517 -15.86 -16.46 9.34
C SER A 517 -14.83 -17.28 10.09
N VAL A 518 -14.37 -18.40 9.51
CA VAL A 518 -13.34 -19.29 10.10
C VAL A 518 -11.99 -18.60 10.29
N GLY A 519 -11.83 -17.38 9.77
CA GLY A 519 -10.63 -16.57 10.00
C GLY A 519 -9.38 -17.14 9.32
N TRP A 520 -8.23 -16.52 9.60
CA TRP A 520 -7.01 -16.73 8.83
C TRP A 520 -6.35 -18.10 9.01
N ASN A 521 -6.65 -18.82 10.09
CA ASN A 521 -6.14 -20.17 10.35
C ASN A 521 -6.94 -21.27 9.63
N GLU A 522 -7.98 -20.89 8.86
CA GLU A 522 -8.83 -21.80 8.08
C GLU A 522 -9.49 -22.90 8.93
N THR A 523 -9.66 -22.65 10.23
CA THR A 523 -10.17 -23.61 11.21
C THR A 523 -11.38 -23.02 11.90
N ASP A 524 -12.50 -23.74 11.90
CA ASP A 524 -13.68 -23.35 12.68
C ASP A 524 -13.39 -23.52 14.18
N ASP A 525 -13.13 -22.40 14.87
CA ASP A 525 -12.88 -22.35 16.30
C ASP A 525 -14.19 -22.12 17.11
N GLY A 526 -15.36 -22.27 16.47
CA GLY A 526 -16.68 -22.18 17.12
C GLY A 526 -17.16 -20.75 17.40
N GLY A 527 -16.62 -19.76 16.68
CA GLY A 527 -16.80 -18.33 16.86
C GLY A 527 -15.95 -17.76 18.00
N VAL A 528 -14.73 -18.26 18.19
CA VAL A 528 -13.81 -17.85 19.26
C VAL A 528 -12.79 -16.84 18.73
N ILE A 529 -12.77 -15.66 19.35
CA ILE A 529 -11.77 -14.63 19.08
C ILE A 529 -10.53 -14.91 19.91
N VAL A 530 -9.36 -14.95 19.27
CA VAL A 530 -8.06 -15.04 19.96
C VAL A 530 -7.45 -13.65 20.11
N PHE A 531 -6.88 -13.37 21.29
CA PHE A 531 -6.17 -12.12 21.57
C PHE A 531 -4.66 -12.34 21.50
N ARG A 532 -3.91 -11.28 21.15
CA ARG A 532 -2.44 -11.31 21.21
C ARG A 532 -1.98 -11.54 22.65
N LYS A 533 -0.89 -12.28 22.85
CA LYS A 533 -0.38 -12.74 24.16
C LYS A 533 -0.32 -11.65 25.24
N ASP A 534 0.01 -10.41 24.87
CA ASP A 534 0.20 -9.29 25.79
C ASP A 534 -0.91 -8.24 25.73
N SER A 535 -2.07 -8.56 25.16
CA SER A 535 -3.18 -7.62 25.01
C SER A 535 -4.53 -8.25 25.31
N LYS A 536 -5.38 -7.53 26.05
CA LYS A 536 -6.79 -7.92 26.28
C LYS A 536 -7.76 -7.31 25.27
N THR A 537 -7.25 -6.49 24.34
CA THR A 537 -8.07 -5.71 23.41
C THR A 537 -7.62 -5.85 21.97
N SER A 538 -6.40 -6.31 21.72
CA SER A 538 -5.87 -6.51 20.37
C SER A 538 -6.09 -7.95 19.93
N ILE A 539 -6.98 -8.13 18.96
CA ILE A 539 -7.24 -9.42 18.32
C ILE A 539 -5.98 -9.90 17.60
N ASP A 540 -5.70 -11.20 17.71
CA ASP A 540 -4.78 -11.89 16.83
C ASP A 540 -5.52 -12.33 15.58
N ASN A 541 -5.44 -11.54 14.51
CA ASN A 541 -6.14 -11.87 13.26
C ASN A 541 -5.55 -13.09 12.51
N VAL A 542 -4.53 -13.76 13.06
CA VAL A 542 -3.95 -15.00 12.50
C VAL A 542 -4.60 -16.25 13.12
N GLN A 543 -5.16 -16.15 14.32
CA GLN A 543 -5.70 -17.27 15.09
C GLN A 543 -7.16 -17.01 15.45
N GLY A 544 -7.96 -18.06 15.55
CA GLY A 544 -9.38 -17.91 15.87
C GLY A 544 -10.22 -17.39 14.71
N ASP A 545 -11.51 -17.30 14.97
CA ASP A 545 -12.51 -16.84 14.04
C ASP A 545 -12.60 -15.32 13.97
N TRP A 546 -13.09 -14.82 12.84
CA TRP A 546 -13.49 -13.42 12.70
C TRP A 546 -14.98 -13.29 12.96
N VAL A 547 -15.32 -12.62 14.06
CA VAL A 547 -16.66 -12.72 14.65
C VAL A 547 -17.44 -11.41 14.55
N TRP A 548 -18.68 -11.52 14.10
CA TRP A 548 -19.73 -10.52 14.29
C TRP A 548 -20.68 -10.99 15.39
N LYS A 549 -20.54 -10.42 16.58
CA LYS A 549 -21.36 -10.75 17.75
C LYS A 549 -22.42 -9.68 17.97
N ASN A 550 -23.70 -10.01 17.86
CA ASN A 550 -24.78 -9.07 18.19
C ASN A 550 -25.08 -9.10 19.70
#